data_AF-A0A267FAY1-F1
#
_entry.id   AF-A0A267FAY1-F1
#
_cell.length_a   1.000
_cell.length_b   1.000
_cell.length_c   1.000
_cell.angle_alpha   90.00
_cell.angle_beta   90.00
_cell.angle_gamma   90.00
#
_symmetry.space_group_name_H-M   'P 1'
#
loop_
_entity.id
_entity.type
_entity.pdbx_description
1 polymer ?
#
loop_
_entity_poly.entity_id
_entity_poly.type
_entity_poly.pdbx_seq_one_letter_code
_entity_poly.pdbx_strand_id
1 'polypeptide(L)'
;MLAYCWSLLFRSTSRGQPLCCVPGLLPVGYLVCHSLSSVFNTAFVLLAGRTDRKYFLIVLIFVMLALAVSLSVGVIISIRQLWLGRLRLQQEGLLPHYWLVIGLQQNACGFYAGWAWIALFINIDNAIINLADWPVTSSSLLCLCQLFALLAAYVTADLSILDPTCASSSGPT
;
A
#
# COMPACT_ATOMS: atom_id res chain seq x y z
N MET A 1 -1.66 -9.75 -8.64
CA MET A 1 -2.51 -8.55 -8.49
C MET A 1 -3.22 -8.17 -9.79
N LEU A 2 -2.49 -7.74 -10.83
CA LEU A 2 -3.06 -7.36 -12.13
C LEU A 2 -3.91 -8.46 -12.77
N ALA A 3 -3.47 -9.71 -12.76
CA ALA A 3 -4.26 -10.83 -13.29
C ALA A 3 -5.62 -11.02 -12.59
N TYR A 4 -5.71 -10.75 -11.28
CA TYR A 4 -6.96 -10.84 -10.53
C TYR A 4 -7.88 -9.65 -10.83
N CYS A 5 -7.34 -8.42 -10.82
CA CYS A 5 -8.08 -7.23 -11.26
C CYS A 5 -8.56 -7.37 -12.71
N TRP A 6 -7.75 -7.99 -13.58
CA TRP A 6 -8.10 -8.30 -14.96
C TRP A 6 -9.20 -9.35 -15.01
N SER A 7 -9.09 -10.43 -14.25
CA SER A 7 -10.14 -11.46 -14.16
C SER A 7 -11.48 -10.92 -13.67
N LEU A 8 -11.47 -9.89 -12.83
CA LEU A 8 -12.67 -9.21 -12.32
C LEU A 8 -13.35 -8.34 -13.40
N LEU A 9 -12.62 -7.90 -14.44
CA LEU A 9 -13.20 -7.22 -15.60
C LEU A 9 -14.01 -8.18 -16.48
N PHE A 10 -13.65 -9.47 -16.53
CA PHE A 10 -14.27 -10.47 -17.42
C PHE A 10 -15.25 -11.42 -16.73
N ARG A 11 -15.30 -11.46 -15.39
CA ARG A 11 -16.29 -12.27 -14.67
C ARG A 11 -17.54 -11.44 -14.35
N SER A 12 -18.71 -12.00 -14.61
CA SER A 12 -20.01 -11.38 -14.28
C SER A 12 -20.64 -12.00 -13.04
N THR A 13 -21.46 -11.23 -12.33
CA THR A 13 -22.32 -11.71 -11.26
C THR A 13 -23.51 -12.51 -11.82
N SER A 14 -24.29 -13.14 -10.94
CA SER A 14 -25.58 -13.77 -11.30
C SER A 14 -26.60 -12.79 -11.91
N ARG A 15 -26.41 -11.49 -11.73
CA ARG A 15 -27.21 -10.40 -12.33
C ARG A 15 -26.63 -9.89 -13.67
N GLY A 16 -25.59 -10.53 -14.20
CA GLY A 16 -24.97 -10.17 -15.48
C GLY A 16 -24.07 -8.93 -15.45
N GLN A 17 -23.87 -8.30 -14.29
CA GLN A 17 -22.97 -7.15 -14.14
C GLN A 17 -21.52 -7.63 -13.98
N PRO A 18 -20.53 -6.99 -14.61
CA PRO A 18 -19.13 -7.36 -14.41
C PRO A 18 -18.72 -7.09 -12.95
N LEU A 19 -17.95 -8.00 -12.36
CA LEU A 19 -17.53 -7.96 -10.95
C LEU A 19 -16.69 -6.72 -10.61
N CYS A 20 -16.04 -6.11 -11.61
CA CYS A 20 -15.36 -4.82 -11.46
C CYS A 20 -16.32 -3.65 -11.17
N CYS A 21 -17.59 -3.76 -11.55
CA CYS A 21 -18.61 -2.75 -11.32
C CYS A 21 -19.36 -2.96 -10.00
N VAL A 22 -19.09 -4.04 -9.26
CA VAL A 22 -19.70 -4.28 -7.94
C VAL A 22 -19.02 -3.36 -6.92
N PRO A 23 -19.75 -2.36 -6.38
CA PRO A 23 -19.18 -1.43 -5.42
C PRO A 23 -18.74 -2.19 -4.15
N GLY A 24 -17.45 -2.07 -3.81
CA GLY A 24 -16.84 -2.71 -2.63
C GLY A 24 -15.75 -3.74 -2.97
N LEU A 25 -15.82 -4.41 -4.12
CA LEU A 25 -14.81 -5.40 -4.54
C LEU A 25 -13.56 -4.74 -5.13
N LEU A 26 -13.74 -3.69 -5.94
CA LEU A 26 -12.62 -2.96 -6.53
C LEU A 26 -12.94 -1.45 -6.59
N PRO A 27 -12.65 -0.68 -5.54
CA PRO A 27 -13.00 0.73 -5.52
C PRO A 27 -12.19 1.52 -6.54
N VAL A 28 -12.85 2.44 -7.27
CA VAL A 28 -12.20 3.30 -8.29
C VAL A 28 -11.00 4.06 -7.71
N GLY A 29 -11.11 4.51 -6.45
CA GLY A 29 -10.01 5.17 -5.74
C GLY A 29 -8.75 4.30 -5.62
N TYR A 30 -8.90 2.98 -5.42
CA TYR A 30 -7.76 2.06 -5.43
C TYR A 30 -7.08 2.02 -6.79
N LEU A 31 -7.87 2.01 -7.87
CA LEU A 31 -7.35 1.93 -9.24
C LEU A 31 -6.57 3.20 -9.62
N VAL A 32 -7.05 4.38 -9.19
CA VAL A 32 -6.34 5.66 -9.33
C VAL A 32 -5.04 5.67 -8.53
N CYS A 33 -5.06 5.22 -7.27
CA CYS A 33 -3.83 5.12 -6.46
C CYS A 33 -2.83 4.15 -7.07
N HIS A 34 -3.29 3.02 -7.62
CA HIS A 34 -2.44 2.03 -8.27
C HIS A 34 -1.84 2.54 -9.58
N SER A 35 -2.58 3.30 -10.38
CA SER A 35 -2.04 3.91 -11.60
C SER A 35 -0.98 4.97 -11.28
N LEU A 36 -1.23 5.84 -10.30
CA LEU A 36 -0.23 6.79 -9.78
C LEU A 36 1.03 6.06 -9.28
N SER A 37 0.85 5.00 -8.51
CA SER A 37 1.96 4.15 -8.03
C SER A 37 2.75 3.56 -9.20
N SER A 38 2.09 3.15 -10.28
CA SER A 38 2.78 2.61 -11.46
C SER A 38 3.62 3.67 -12.18
N VAL A 39 3.13 4.91 -12.25
CA VAL A 39 3.88 6.06 -12.79
C VAL A 39 5.12 6.34 -11.94
N PHE A 40 4.98 6.43 -10.62
CA PHE A 40 6.12 6.68 -9.73
C PHE A 40 7.11 5.51 -9.71
N ASN A 41 6.65 4.27 -9.81
CA ASN A 41 7.52 3.11 -9.93
C ASN A 41 8.34 3.14 -11.24
N THR A 42 7.70 3.53 -12.35
CA THR A 42 8.42 3.71 -13.62
C THR A 42 9.43 4.84 -13.54
N ALA A 43 9.06 5.96 -12.90
CA ALA A 43 9.98 7.07 -12.65
C ALA A 43 11.17 6.63 -11.79
N PHE A 44 10.95 5.85 -10.73
CA PHE A 44 12.01 5.28 -9.91
C PHE A 44 12.99 4.46 -10.75
N VAL A 45 12.50 3.54 -11.58
CA VAL A 45 13.37 2.71 -12.45
C VAL A 45 14.21 3.58 -13.39
N LEU A 46 13.64 4.65 -13.95
CA LEU A 46 14.36 5.57 -14.84
C LEU A 46 15.39 6.45 -14.11
N LEU A 47 15.15 6.78 -12.84
CA LEU A 47 16.05 7.59 -12.02
C LEU A 47 17.14 6.76 -11.32
N ALA A 48 16.87 5.49 -10.99
CA ALA A 48 17.80 4.61 -10.28
C ALA A 48 19.13 4.43 -11.02
N GLY A 49 19.13 4.47 -12.36
CA GLY A 49 20.34 4.42 -13.19
C GLY A 49 21.06 5.75 -13.39
N ARG A 50 20.63 6.84 -12.74
CA ARG A 50 21.19 8.20 -12.91
C ARG A 50 21.67 8.80 -11.57
N THR A 51 21.98 7.95 -10.60
CA THR A 51 22.39 8.32 -9.24
C THR A 51 23.77 8.98 -9.16
N ASP A 52 24.58 8.91 -10.22
CA ASP A 52 25.89 9.57 -10.31
C ASP A 52 25.82 11.10 -10.17
N ARG A 53 24.64 11.69 -10.37
CA ARG A 53 24.41 13.13 -10.23
C ARG A 53 23.75 13.42 -8.88
N LYS A 54 24.48 14.07 -7.98
CA LYS A 54 24.04 14.43 -6.61
C LYS A 54 22.63 15.02 -6.52
N TYR A 55 22.21 15.86 -7.47
CA TYR A 55 20.87 16.46 -7.48
C TYR A 55 19.72 15.47 -7.77
N PHE A 56 19.99 14.35 -8.44
CA PHE A 56 18.97 13.34 -8.75
C PHE A 56 18.64 12.44 -7.56
N LEU A 57 19.51 12.34 -6.55
CA LEU A 57 19.24 11.65 -5.29
C LEU A 57 18.04 12.26 -4.54
N ILE A 58 17.96 13.60 -4.51
CA ILE A 58 16.83 14.30 -3.87
C ILE A 58 15.52 14.01 -4.62
N VAL A 59 15.54 14.07 -5.95
CA VAL A 59 14.37 13.77 -6.77
C VAL A 59 13.95 12.30 -6.58
N LEU A 60 14.92 11.38 -6.51
CA LEU A 60 14.67 9.95 -6.26
C LEU A 60 13.95 9.72 -4.92
N ILE A 61 14.33 10.43 -3.86
CA ILE A 61 13.65 10.38 -2.56
C ILE A 61 12.19 10.82 -2.68
N PHE A 62 11.92 11.95 -3.34
CA PHE A 62 10.54 12.42 -3.51
C PHE A 62 9.69 11.47 -4.35
N VAL A 63 10.26 10.88 -5.41
CA VAL A 63 9.57 9.87 -6.23
C VAL A 63 9.25 8.62 -5.39
N MET A 64 10.20 8.15 -4.60
CA MET A 64 10.01 7.00 -3.72
C MET A 64 9.01 7.25 -2.59
N LEU A 65 9.01 8.47 -2.03
CA LEU A 65 8.02 8.88 -1.05
C LEU A 65 6.62 8.91 -1.66
N ALA A 66 6.48 9.51 -2.85
CA ALA A 66 5.21 9.56 -3.57
C ALA A 66 4.70 8.14 -3.91
N LEU A 67 5.60 7.23 -4.32
CA LEU A 67 5.28 5.82 -4.56
C LEU A 67 4.80 5.10 -3.28
N ALA A 68 5.54 5.23 -2.18
CA ALA A 68 5.20 4.58 -0.92
C ALA A 68 3.85 5.08 -0.39
N VAL A 69 3.63 6.40 -0.41
CA VAL A 69 2.37 7.03 0.01
C VAL A 69 1.21 6.62 -0.89
N SER A 70 1.38 6.62 -2.22
CA SER A 70 0.29 6.25 -3.13
C SER A 70 -0.15 4.79 -2.96
N LEU A 71 0.80 3.88 -2.69
CA LEU A 71 0.50 2.48 -2.38
C LEU A 71 -0.22 2.35 -1.03
N SER A 72 0.29 3.00 0.02
CA SER A 72 -0.33 2.98 1.36
C SER A 72 -1.75 3.55 1.35
N VAL A 73 -1.97 4.69 0.69
CA VAL A 73 -3.31 5.29 0.54
C VAL A 73 -4.24 4.37 -0.25
N GLY A 74 -3.73 3.73 -1.31
CA GLY A 74 -4.49 2.73 -2.06
C GLY A 74 -4.98 1.59 -1.17
N VAL A 75 -4.09 1.01 -0.36
CA VAL A 75 -4.43 -0.07 0.59
C VAL A 75 -5.49 0.41 1.59
N ILE A 76 -5.33 1.59 2.19
CA ILE A 76 -6.30 2.14 3.15
C ILE A 76 -7.69 2.32 2.51
N ILE A 77 -7.76 2.88 1.29
CA ILE A 77 -9.02 3.04 0.55
C ILE A 77 -9.65 1.68 0.27
N SER A 78 -8.84 0.70 -0.15
CA SER A 78 -9.32 -0.67 -0.41
C SER A 78 -9.91 -1.30 0.85
N ILE A 79 -9.21 -1.22 1.98
CA ILE A 79 -9.69 -1.79 3.24
C ILE A 79 -10.97 -1.11 3.70
N ARG A 80 -11.01 0.23 3.70
CA ARG A 80 -12.20 0.99 4.14
C ARG A 80 -13.43 0.68 3.28
N GLN A 81 -13.27 0.61 1.97
CA GLN A 81 -14.38 0.32 1.05
C GLN A 81 -14.84 -1.13 1.16
N LEU A 82 -13.90 -2.07 1.31
CA LEU A 82 -14.21 -3.48 1.51
C LEU A 82 -14.95 -3.70 2.85
N TRP A 83 -14.56 -2.98 3.90
CA TRP A 83 -15.22 -3.00 5.21
C TRP A 83 -16.66 -2.49 5.13
N LEU A 84 -16.87 -1.32 4.52
CA LEU A 84 -18.21 -0.74 4.34
C LEU A 84 -19.11 -1.62 3.43
N GLY A 85 -18.51 -2.32 2.47
CA GLY A 85 -19.20 -3.23 1.55
C GLY A 85 -19.47 -4.64 2.08
N ARG A 86 -18.90 -5.02 3.25
CA ARG A 86 -18.88 -6.40 3.74
C ARG A 86 -20.28 -7.02 3.86
N LEU A 87 -21.24 -6.31 4.47
CA LEU A 87 -22.61 -6.81 4.67
C LEU A 87 -23.34 -7.02 3.33
N ARG A 88 -23.14 -6.11 2.37
CA ARG A 88 -23.73 -6.24 1.02
C ARG A 88 -23.13 -7.42 0.26
N LEU A 89 -21.81 -7.58 0.32
CA LEU A 89 -21.11 -8.70 -0.32
C LEU A 89 -21.51 -10.06 0.28
N GLN A 90 -21.80 -10.10 1.59
CA GLN A 90 -22.35 -11.28 2.25
C GLN A 90 -23.76 -11.62 1.77
N GLN A 91 -24.64 -10.62 1.67
CA GLN A 91 -26.02 -10.81 1.18
C GLN A 91 -26.07 -11.25 -0.28
N GLU A 92 -25.08 -10.88 -1.09
CA GLU A 92 -24.97 -11.28 -2.50
C GLU A 92 -24.21 -12.61 -2.72
N GLY A 93 -23.78 -13.29 -1.65
CA GLY A 93 -23.06 -14.56 -1.74
C GLY A 93 -21.62 -14.45 -2.26
N LEU A 94 -21.04 -13.24 -2.27
CA LEU A 94 -19.71 -12.94 -2.80
C LEU A 94 -18.59 -13.03 -1.74
N LEU A 95 -18.84 -13.73 -0.62
CA LEU A 95 -17.86 -13.94 0.45
C LEU A 95 -16.51 -14.54 -0.02
N PRO A 96 -16.46 -15.49 -0.98
CA PRO A 96 -15.18 -15.99 -1.50
C PRO A 96 -14.37 -14.89 -2.19
N HIS A 97 -15.03 -13.99 -2.92
CA HIS A 97 -14.36 -12.88 -3.60
C HIS A 97 -13.85 -11.82 -2.62
N TYR A 98 -14.57 -11.58 -1.53
CA TYR A 98 -14.11 -10.73 -0.43
C TYR A 98 -12.75 -11.19 0.11
N TRP A 99 -12.62 -12.48 0.45
CA TRP A 99 -11.35 -13.03 0.96
C TRP A 99 -10.25 -13.04 -0.08
N LEU A 100 -10.60 -13.21 -1.35
CA LEU A 100 -9.65 -13.18 -2.45
C LEU A 100 -9.06 -11.77 -2.65
N VAL A 101 -9.87 -10.71 -2.51
CA VAL A 101 -9.38 -9.32 -2.54
C VAL A 101 -8.41 -9.07 -1.39
N ILE A 102 -8.71 -9.54 -0.18
CA ILE A 102 -7.79 -9.42 0.96
C ILE A 102 -6.47 -10.18 0.67
N GLY A 103 -6.60 -11.47 0.37
CA GLY A 103 -5.46 -12.38 0.24
C GLY A 103 -4.53 -12.07 -0.94
N LEU A 104 -5.06 -11.67 -2.09
CA LEU A 104 -4.25 -11.43 -3.29
C LEU A 104 -3.98 -9.95 -3.58
N GLN A 105 -4.91 -9.05 -3.27
CA GLN A 105 -4.79 -7.65 -3.67
C GLN A 105 -4.29 -6.78 -2.52
N GLN A 106 -4.92 -6.85 -1.35
CA GLN A 106 -4.49 -6.05 -0.19
C GLN A 106 -3.15 -6.52 0.34
N ASN A 107 -2.93 -7.82 0.50
CA ASN A 107 -1.64 -8.35 0.96
C ASN A 107 -0.50 -8.07 -0.02
N ALA A 108 -0.72 -8.28 -1.32
CA ALA A 108 0.34 -8.00 -2.31
C ALA A 108 0.66 -6.50 -2.39
N CYS A 109 -0.36 -5.64 -2.36
CA CYS A 109 -0.17 -4.19 -2.37
C CYS A 109 0.45 -3.68 -1.07
N GLY A 110 0.06 -4.25 0.08
CA GLY A 110 0.64 -3.94 1.39
C GLY A 110 2.09 -4.38 1.51
N PHE A 111 2.42 -5.57 1.02
CA PHE A 111 3.80 -6.05 0.94
C PHE A 111 4.66 -5.12 0.08
N TYR A 112 4.14 -4.71 -1.08
CA TYR A 112 4.85 -3.80 -1.97
C TYR A 112 4.98 -2.38 -1.38
N ALA A 113 3.97 -1.90 -0.66
CA ALA A 113 4.06 -0.65 0.09
C ALA A 113 5.17 -0.71 1.15
N GLY A 114 5.23 -1.81 1.92
CA GLY A 114 6.29 -2.03 2.90
C GLY A 114 7.68 -2.04 2.27
N TRP A 115 7.84 -2.72 1.13
CA TRP A 115 9.07 -2.68 0.34
C TRP A 115 9.44 -1.27 -0.10
N ALA A 116 8.48 -0.48 -0.61
CA ALA A 116 8.71 0.90 -1.04
C ALA A 116 9.18 1.80 0.12
N TRP A 117 8.64 1.62 1.33
CA TRP A 117 9.11 2.32 2.53
C TRP A 117 10.55 1.96 2.89
N ILE A 118 10.91 0.67 2.88
CA ILE A 118 12.30 0.23 3.14
C ILE A 118 13.25 0.85 2.11
N ALA A 119 12.90 0.76 0.82
CA ALA A 119 13.71 1.30 -0.24
C ALA A 119 13.84 2.84 -0.17
N LEU A 120 12.79 3.56 0.28
CA LEU A 120 12.86 5.00 0.54
C LEU A 120 13.92 5.32 1.61
N PHE A 121 13.89 4.64 2.76
CA PHE A 121 14.86 4.89 3.84
C PHE A 121 16.29 4.56 3.44
N ILE A 122 16.52 3.52 2.63
CA ILE A 122 17.85 3.23 2.06
C ILE A 122 18.34 4.40 1.17
N ASN A 123 17.45 4.97 0.36
CA ASN A 123 17.80 6.10 -0.51
C ASN A 123 18.02 7.39 0.30
N ILE A 124 17.28 7.59 1.39
CA ILE A 124 17.52 8.70 2.33
C ILE A 124 18.88 8.55 3.00
N ASP A 125 19.22 7.36 3.49
CA ASP A 125 20.52 7.08 4.12
C ASP A 125 21.67 7.38 3.15
N ASN A 126 21.59 6.86 1.93
CA ASN A 126 22.56 7.15 0.87
C ASN A 126 22.65 8.65 0.55
N ALA A 127 21.54 9.37 0.53
CA ALA A 127 21.58 10.81 0.26
C ALA A 127 22.21 11.59 1.42
N ILE A 128 21.92 11.24 2.67
CA ILE A 128 22.54 11.88 3.86
C ILE A 128 24.06 11.67 3.85
N ILE A 129 24.51 10.44 3.58
CA ILE A 129 25.94 10.11 3.52
C ILE A 129 26.63 10.88 2.38
N ASN A 130 26.04 10.93 1.18
CA ASN A 130 26.69 11.50 -0.01
C ASN A 130 26.55 13.03 -0.18
N LEU A 131 25.55 13.64 0.49
CA LEU A 131 25.28 15.08 0.40
C LEU A 131 25.71 15.86 1.64
N ALA A 132 25.59 15.25 2.83
CA ALA A 132 25.89 15.92 4.10
C ALA A 132 27.17 15.38 4.77
N ASP A 133 27.86 14.42 4.15
CA ASP A 133 29.06 13.75 4.67
C ASP A 133 28.89 13.23 6.11
N TRP A 134 27.66 12.79 6.44
CA TRP A 134 27.34 12.26 7.77
C TRP A 134 27.98 10.87 7.94
N PRO A 135 28.51 10.53 9.13
CA PRO A 135 28.97 9.17 9.42
C PRO A 135 27.89 8.11 9.15
N VAL A 136 28.27 7.10 8.36
CA VAL A 136 27.42 6.00 7.88
C VAL A 136 26.66 5.33 9.03
N THR A 137 27.34 4.98 10.12
CA THR A 137 26.74 4.28 11.26
C THR A 137 25.62 5.08 11.93
N SER A 138 25.77 6.40 12.06
CA SER A 138 24.74 7.26 12.64
C SER A 138 23.54 7.45 11.71
N SER A 139 23.80 7.61 10.41
CA SER A 139 22.75 7.81 9.40
C SER A 139 21.89 6.54 9.23
N SER A 140 22.51 5.38 9.11
CA SER A 140 21.78 4.11 9.00
C SER A 140 20.96 3.80 10.26
N LEU A 141 21.48 4.13 11.45
CA LEU A 141 20.76 3.95 12.71
C LEU A 141 19.52 4.86 12.79
N LEU A 142 19.64 6.13 12.38
CA LEU A 142 18.50 7.06 12.33
C LEU A 142 17.42 6.54 11.36
N CYS A 143 17.80 6.09 10.17
CA CYS A 143 16.87 5.55 9.18
C CYS A 143 16.18 4.27 9.69
N LEU A 144 16.92 3.38 10.37
CA LEU A 144 16.36 2.19 11.01
C LEU A 144 15.36 2.57 12.12
N CYS A 145 15.70 3.51 13.00
CA CYS A 145 14.79 3.97 14.05
C CYS A 145 13.49 4.54 13.47
N GLN A 146 13.56 5.31 12.38
CA GLN A 146 12.38 5.83 11.71
C GLN A 146 11.54 4.73 11.06
N LEU A 147 12.18 3.74 10.42
CA LEU A 147 11.48 2.58 9.88
C LEU A 147 10.77 1.78 10.98
N PHE A 148 11.42 1.56 12.13
CA PHE A 148 10.81 0.89 13.28
C PHE A 148 9.65 1.70 13.88
N ALA A 149 9.77 3.03 13.95
CA ALA A 149 8.69 3.90 14.39
C ALA A 149 7.49 3.83 13.45
N LEU A 150 7.73 3.80 12.13
CA LEU A 150 6.68 3.63 11.12
C LEU A 150 6.01 2.26 11.24
N LEU A 151 6.79 1.20 11.46
CA LEU A 151 6.25 -0.15 11.69
C LEU A 151 5.41 -0.21 12.97
N ALA A 152 5.86 0.40 14.06
CA ALA A 152 5.09 0.50 15.31
C ALA A 152 3.79 1.28 15.11
N ALA A 153 3.82 2.38 14.36
CA ALA A 153 2.63 3.15 13.99
C ALA A 153 1.65 2.32 13.14
N TYR A 154 2.18 1.50 12.21
CA TYR A 154 1.35 0.58 11.43
C TYR A 154 0.70 -0.49 12.29
N VAL A 155 1.46 -1.17 13.14
CA VAL A 155 0.94 -2.23 14.04
C VAL A 155 -0.08 -1.64 15.01
N THR A 156 0.17 -0.47 15.57
CA THR A 156 -0.80 0.19 16.46
C THR A 156 -2.06 0.61 15.72
N ALA A 157 -1.97 1.13 14.49
CA ALA A 157 -3.14 1.43 13.67
C ALA A 157 -3.93 0.17 13.30
N ASP A 158 -3.26 -0.93 13.00
CA ASP A 158 -3.89 -2.22 12.70
C ASP A 158 -4.69 -2.75 13.90
N LEU A 159 -4.06 -2.77 15.08
CA LEU A 159 -4.67 -3.24 16.32
C LEU A 159 -5.77 -2.32 16.88
N SER A 160 -5.81 -1.03 16.53
CA SER A 160 -6.75 -0.06 17.11
C SER A 160 -7.89 0.37 16.17
N ILE A 161 -7.63 0.49 14.87
CA ILE A 161 -8.57 1.07 13.90
C ILE A 161 -9.11 -0.01 12.96
N LEU A 162 -8.31 -1.03 12.63
CA LEU A 162 -8.63 -2.02 11.60
C LEU A 162 -9.19 -3.34 12.16
N ASP A 163 -8.97 -3.65 13.44
CA ASP A 163 -9.54 -4.83 14.09
C ASP A 163 -10.52 -4.48 15.23
N PRO A 164 -11.81 -4.26 14.92
CA PRO A 164 -12.82 -4.02 15.96
C PRO A 164 -13.21 -5.30 16.73
N THR A 165 -12.68 -6.47 16.39
CA THR A 165 -13.09 -7.73 17.04
C THR A 165 -12.55 -7.87 18.48
N CYS A 166 -11.41 -7.24 18.81
CA CYS A 166 -10.94 -7.13 20.19
C CYS A 166 -11.69 -6.07 21.03
N ALA A 167 -12.31 -5.06 20.39
CA ALA A 167 -13.09 -4.04 21.09
C ALA A 167 -14.53 -4.48 21.38
N SER A 168 -15.05 -5.48 20.66
CA SER A 168 -16.43 -5.98 20.84
C SER A 168 -16.56 -7.19 21.77
N SER A 169 -15.47 -7.75 22.30
CA SER A 169 -15.54 -8.83 23.31
C SER A 169 -15.79 -8.33 24.74
N SER A 170 -15.95 -7.01 24.93
CA SER A 170 -16.38 -6.41 26.20
C SER A 170 -17.73 -5.71 26.02
N GLY A 171 -18.80 -6.49 25.98
CA GLY A 171 -20.19 -6.04 26.04
C GLY A 171 -21.02 -7.10 26.79
N PRO A 172 -21.96 -6.68 27.66
CA PRO A 172 -22.21 -7.31 28.95
C PRO A 172 -23.12 -8.54 28.85
N THR A 173 -22.77 -9.59 29.58
CA THR A 173 -23.73 -10.54 30.15
C THR A 173 -23.93 -10.20 31.62
#